data_AF-A0A7Y5K990-F1
#
_entry.id   AF-A0A7Y5K990-F1
#
_cell.length_a   1.000
_cell.length_b   1.000
_cell.length_c   1.000
_cell.angle_alpha   90.00
_cell.angle_beta   90.00
_cell.angle_gamma   90.00
#
_symmetry.space_group_name_H-M   'P 1'
#
loop_
_entity.id
_entity.type
_entity.pdbx_description
1 polymer ?
#
loop_
_entity_poly.entity_id
_entity_poly.type
_entity_poly.pdbx_seq_one_letter_code
_entity_poly.pdbx_strand_id
1 'polypeptide(L)'
;MPSLWRQALLKLCSLEIPPISLRGALGLSLVVHAMFFCLAAVLVTNWRSSYSGATPLLLEFAFMPGNELSQTHEPAALVPTESQRNAREVAGAEKTSSRDESRPQAAQHGPASSVNEESLPSLEHTDFALPEEKFELKTAPPAMRARSAASPLAPALLPLTPKEGQKLTHEITKFSARAPFFTQRDTSLKFETGGKSYVANVRHLPASSATGIDEVEVTLTTDRNGQQWQTQVRMMRLAFSHFAQFVDYWDPHVAIHDDKLDGRFHTNSSFSISSSKGVRPEFQGKVTTAAFDIRQAERWGVANDKEIFQGGLETGAREIRMPGKSNALFQTAGLADSLCHRFEEEAWITFHRDGSYSWRSAAQAQTQARKLPRQPFLLAGGKNATLHVQGVVCGKVLVQSEKRIVIDDDLIYARAPEDFSDSEDYLGLVCRKNISIAPPQVTGPGDLR
;
A
#
# COMPACT_ATOMS: atom_id res chain seq x y z
N MET A 1 10.81 37.30 21.89
CA MET A 1 10.59 37.40 23.34
C MET A 1 11.21 36.19 24.05
N PRO A 2 12.38 36.33 24.71
CA PRO A 2 12.97 35.26 25.52
C PRO A 2 13.23 35.70 26.98
N SER A 3 12.23 36.25 27.69
CA SER A 3 12.45 36.85 29.02
C SER A 3 11.95 36.01 30.21
N LEU A 4 11.02 35.07 30.03
CA LEU A 4 10.43 34.33 31.16
C LEU A 4 11.30 33.15 31.65
N TRP A 5 11.88 32.38 30.73
CA TRP A 5 12.74 31.24 31.09
C TRP A 5 14.05 31.65 31.75
N ARG A 6 14.66 32.74 31.31
CA ARG A 6 15.87 33.30 31.95
C ARG A 6 15.59 33.82 33.35
N GLN A 7 14.43 34.44 33.59
CA GLN A 7 14.05 34.91 34.92
C GLN A 7 13.71 33.75 35.88
N ALA A 8 13.11 32.67 35.38
CA ALA A 8 12.86 31.46 36.17
C ALA A 8 14.17 30.76 36.57
N LEU A 9 15.12 30.62 35.64
CA LEU A 9 16.44 30.04 35.92
C LEU A 9 17.28 30.89 36.87
N LEU A 10 17.23 32.23 36.75
CA LEU A 10 17.93 33.12 37.67
C LEU A 10 17.34 33.09 39.09
N LYS A 11 16.01 32.94 39.23
CA LYS A 11 15.36 32.75 40.54
C LYS A 11 15.70 31.41 41.19
N LEU A 12 15.92 30.36 40.40
CA LEU A 12 16.37 29.06 40.91
C LEU A 12 17.83 29.11 41.36
N CYS A 13 18.69 29.86 40.68
CA CYS A 13 20.09 30.04 41.07
C CYS A 13 20.30 30.96 42.28
N SER A 14 19.30 31.77 42.66
CA SER A 14 19.37 32.67 43.84
C SER A 14 18.76 32.09 45.12
N LEU A 15 18.34 30.82 45.12
CA LEU A 15 17.87 30.15 46.33
C LEU A 15 19.09 29.79 47.19
N GLU A 16 19.38 30.63 48.19
CA GLU A 16 20.27 30.28 49.29
C GLU A 16 19.65 29.13 50.08
N ILE A 17 20.04 27.90 49.74
CA ILE A 17 19.60 26.72 50.47
C ILE A 17 20.38 26.73 51.80
N PRO A 18 19.70 26.82 52.96
CA PRO A 18 20.37 26.79 54.25
C PRO A 18 21.14 25.47 54.39
N PRO A 19 22.33 25.47 55.03
CA PRO A 19 23.13 24.26 55.18
C PRO A 19 22.32 23.19 55.91
N ILE A 20 21.99 22.13 55.17
CA ILE A 20 21.23 21.00 55.69
C ILE A 20 22.17 20.23 56.62
N SER A 21 21.77 20.03 57.87
CA SER A 21 22.53 19.18 58.80
C SER A 21 22.68 17.76 58.23
N LEU A 22 23.77 17.05 58.56
CA LEU A 22 24.00 15.68 58.10
C LEU A 22 22.81 14.74 58.36
N ARG A 23 22.10 14.93 59.48
CA ARG A 23 20.87 14.19 59.81
C ARG A 23 19.71 14.52 58.86
N GLY A 24 19.56 15.79 58.48
CA GLY A 24 18.58 16.22 57.48
C GLY A 24 18.89 15.66 56.08
N ALA A 25 20.16 15.61 55.68
CA ALA A 25 20.58 15.05 54.41
C ALA A 25 20.32 13.53 54.34
N LEU A 26 20.60 12.80 55.42
CA LEU A 26 20.28 11.37 55.53
C LEU A 26 18.76 11.12 55.48
N GLY A 27 17.97 11.91 56.20
CA GLY A 27 16.51 11.82 56.17
C GLY A 27 15.95 12.07 54.77
N LEU A 28 16.42 13.12 54.09
CA LEU A 28 15.98 13.46 52.73
C LEU A 28 16.36 12.36 51.73
N SER A 29 17.58 11.81 51.83
CA SER A 29 18.01 10.69 50.98
C SER A 29 17.11 9.47 51.15
N LEU A 30 16.73 9.13 52.38
CA LEU A 30 15.89 7.98 52.68
C LEU A 30 14.47 8.16 52.11
N VAL A 31 13.92 9.38 52.18
CA VAL A 31 12.62 9.73 51.57
C VAL A 31 12.66 9.62 50.05
N VAL A 32 13.71 10.15 49.40
CA VAL A 32 13.87 10.08 47.94
C VAL A 32 13.97 8.63 47.45
N HIS A 33 14.74 7.79 48.15
CA HIS A 33 14.85 6.37 47.80
C HIS A 33 13.53 5.63 48.02
N ALA A 34 12.81 5.90 49.11
CA ALA A 34 11.49 5.31 49.36
C ALA A 34 10.49 5.66 48.24
N MET A 35 10.47 6.92 47.79
CA MET A 35 9.66 7.34 46.64
C MET A 35 10.03 6.59 45.36
N PHE A 36 11.33 6.40 45.10
CA PHE A 36 11.81 5.67 43.92
C PHE A 36 11.38 4.19 43.95
N PHE A 37 11.46 3.54 45.12
CA PHE A 37 11.00 2.17 45.30
C PHE A 37 9.48 2.04 45.13
N CYS A 38 8.68 2.98 45.65
CA CYS A 38 7.24 3.00 45.43
C CYS A 38 6.88 3.17 43.94
N LEU A 39 7.57 4.07 43.23
CA LEU A 39 7.36 4.27 41.79
C LEU A 39 7.70 3.00 41.00
N ALA A 40 8.83 2.36 41.31
CA ALA A 40 9.24 1.10 40.68
C ALA A 40 8.24 -0.02 40.94
N ALA A 41 7.71 -0.13 42.17
CA ALA A 41 6.69 -1.12 42.51
C ALA A 41 5.41 -0.94 41.69
N VAL A 42 4.92 0.30 41.55
CA VAL A 42 3.74 0.62 40.73
C VAL A 42 3.96 0.27 39.25
N LEU A 43 5.14 0.56 38.71
CA LEU A 43 5.49 0.21 37.34
C LEU A 43 5.53 -1.32 37.12
N VAL A 44 6.08 -2.07 38.08
CA VAL A 44 6.12 -3.55 38.01
C VAL A 44 4.73 -4.17 38.13
N THR A 45 3.86 -3.65 38.99
CA THR A 45 2.48 -4.15 39.12
C THR A 45 1.65 -3.86 37.89
N ASN A 46 1.77 -2.66 37.30
CA ASN A 46 1.07 -2.31 36.07
C ASN A 46 1.60 -3.08 34.85
N TRP A 47 2.86 -3.51 34.86
CA TRP A 47 3.42 -4.35 33.81
C TRP A 47 2.86 -5.78 33.84
N ARG A 48 2.57 -6.33 35.04
CA ARG A 48 2.09 -7.71 35.19
C ARG A 48 0.60 -7.88 34.85
N SER A 49 -0.21 -6.84 34.94
CA SER A 49 -1.66 -6.91 34.64
C SER A 49 -1.99 -7.01 33.15
N SER A 50 -1.02 -6.86 32.24
CA SER A 50 -1.25 -6.90 30.79
C SER A 50 -1.10 -8.29 30.13
N TYR A 51 -1.00 -9.37 30.91
CA TYR A 51 -0.66 -10.71 30.38
C TYR A 51 -1.68 -11.84 30.67
N SER A 52 -2.94 -11.53 31.01
CA SER A 52 -3.98 -12.57 31.14
C SER A 52 -4.95 -12.51 29.96
N GLY A 53 -4.61 -13.26 28.90
CA GLY A 53 -5.48 -13.41 27.72
C GLY A 53 -4.72 -13.75 26.44
N ALA A 54 -3.74 -14.66 26.46
CA ALA A 54 -3.12 -15.13 25.23
C ALA A 54 -4.05 -16.12 24.54
N THR A 55 -4.90 -15.60 23.64
CA THR A 55 -5.47 -16.39 22.55
C THR A 55 -4.36 -17.12 21.80
N PRO A 56 -4.60 -18.32 21.26
CA PRO A 56 -3.63 -18.97 20.37
C PRO A 56 -3.31 -18.00 19.22
N LEU A 57 -2.04 -17.61 19.13
CA LEU A 57 -1.53 -16.67 18.13
C LEU A 57 -1.63 -17.33 16.74
N LEU A 58 -2.73 -17.11 16.04
CA LEU A 58 -2.72 -17.09 14.59
C LEU A 58 -1.89 -15.88 14.19
N LEU A 59 -0.63 -16.10 13.84
CA LEU A 59 0.20 -15.05 13.26
C LEU A 59 -0.22 -14.87 11.81
N GLU A 60 -1.15 -13.94 11.61
CA GLU A 60 -1.55 -13.46 10.31
C GLU A 60 -0.54 -12.39 9.86
N PHE A 61 0.17 -12.66 8.78
CA PHE A 61 1.13 -11.72 8.22
C PHE A 61 0.70 -11.25 6.85
N ALA A 62 0.77 -9.95 6.66
CA ALA A 62 0.68 -9.32 5.36
C ALA A 62 2.09 -8.95 4.91
N PHE A 63 2.54 -9.51 3.79
CA PHE A 63 3.86 -9.21 3.22
C PHE A 63 3.73 -8.41 1.93
N MET A 64 4.61 -7.41 1.78
CA MET A 64 4.87 -6.69 0.54
C MET A 64 5.95 -7.43 -0.26
N PRO A 65 5.81 -7.60 -1.59
CA PRO A 65 6.85 -8.23 -2.39
C PRO A 65 8.12 -7.36 -2.35
N GLY A 66 9.17 -7.89 -1.73
CA GLY A 66 10.53 -7.42 -1.90
C GLY A 66 11.13 -8.10 -3.13
N ASN A 67 11.59 -7.29 -4.08
CA ASN A 67 12.52 -7.62 -5.16
C ASN A 67 11.99 -8.51 -6.30
N GLU A 68 11.60 -7.85 -7.40
CA GLU A 68 12.20 -8.21 -8.69
C GLU A 68 13.60 -7.58 -8.72
N LEU A 69 14.61 -8.40 -8.92
CA LEU A 69 16.02 -8.02 -8.92
C LEU A 69 16.36 -7.14 -10.14
N SER A 70 16.93 -5.98 -9.86
CA SER A 70 18.02 -5.33 -10.58
C SER A 70 17.86 -5.01 -12.08
N GLN A 71 17.56 -3.75 -12.37
CA GLN A 71 18.40 -2.99 -13.30
C GLN A 71 18.86 -1.72 -12.61
N THR A 72 20.16 -1.69 -12.30
CA THR A 72 20.87 -0.52 -11.77
C THR A 72 20.89 0.54 -12.87
N HIS A 73 20.10 1.60 -12.72
CA HIS A 73 20.34 2.84 -13.45
C HIS A 73 20.98 3.84 -12.50
N GLU A 74 22.18 4.29 -12.89
CA GLU A 74 22.83 5.47 -12.31
C GLU A 74 21.87 6.66 -12.26
N PRO A 75 21.97 7.54 -11.23
CA PRO A 75 21.20 8.76 -11.17
C PRO A 75 21.69 9.74 -12.23
N ALA A 76 21.00 9.79 -13.37
CA ALA A 76 21.14 10.89 -14.32
C ALA A 76 20.61 12.18 -13.65
N ALA A 77 21.45 13.21 -13.65
CA ALA A 77 21.13 14.53 -13.13
C ALA A 77 19.81 15.07 -13.71
N LEU A 78 18.96 15.58 -12.82
CA LEU A 78 17.69 16.23 -13.13
C LEU A 78 17.90 17.41 -14.09
N VAL A 79 17.51 17.24 -15.35
CA VAL A 79 17.20 18.35 -16.25
C VAL A 79 15.72 18.70 -16.04
N PRO A 80 15.36 19.96 -15.73
CA PRO A 80 13.96 20.34 -15.51
C PRO A 80 13.13 20.13 -16.77
N THR A 81 12.00 19.44 -16.62
CA THR A 81 11.06 19.15 -17.71
C THR A 81 10.23 20.40 -18.06
N GLU A 82 9.89 20.51 -19.34
CA GLU A 82 9.26 21.63 -20.05
C GLU A 82 7.93 22.16 -19.46
N SER A 83 7.33 21.43 -18.51
CA SER A 83 6.13 21.86 -17.78
C SER A 83 6.38 23.02 -16.79
N GLN A 84 7.64 23.33 -16.45
CA GLN A 84 7.99 24.49 -15.61
C GLN A 84 8.26 25.77 -16.40
N ARG A 85 8.31 25.72 -17.74
CA ARG A 85 8.55 26.91 -18.58
C ARG A 85 7.28 27.73 -18.82
N ASN A 86 6.12 27.07 -18.92
CA ASN A 86 4.86 27.72 -19.31
C ASN A 86 4.14 28.48 -18.17
N ALA A 87 4.57 28.32 -16.92
CA ALA A 87 4.02 29.08 -15.79
C ALA A 87 4.72 30.44 -15.57
N ARG A 88 5.81 30.73 -16.31
CA ARG A 88 6.59 31.97 -16.17
C ARG A 88 6.39 32.96 -17.32
N GLU A 89 5.58 32.62 -18.32
CA GLU A 89 5.37 33.42 -19.54
C GLU A 89 3.98 34.08 -19.63
N VAL A 90 3.13 33.95 -18.60
CA VAL A 90 1.81 34.63 -18.53
C VAL A 90 1.83 35.88 -17.63
N ALA A 91 3.00 36.29 -17.15
CA ALA A 91 3.19 37.53 -16.39
C ALA A 91 4.19 38.44 -17.10
N GLY A 92 3.84 38.95 -18.27
CA GLY A 92 4.60 40.01 -18.93
C GLY A 92 4.16 40.30 -20.36
N ALA A 93 3.90 41.58 -20.64
CA ALA A 93 3.75 42.22 -21.95
C ALA A 93 2.34 42.22 -22.59
N GLU A 94 1.54 43.17 -22.11
CA GLU A 94 0.79 44.06 -23.00
C GLU A 94 1.72 44.75 -24.01
N LYS A 95 1.24 44.86 -25.26
CA LYS A 95 1.33 45.98 -26.24
C LYS A 95 1.86 45.61 -27.63
N THR A 96 1.01 45.97 -28.62
CA THR A 96 1.31 46.39 -30.01
C THR A 96 1.87 45.31 -30.95
N SER A 97 1.63 45.26 -32.26
CA SER A 97 0.76 45.94 -33.24
C SER A 97 1.05 45.27 -34.60
N SER A 98 0.01 45.07 -35.41
CA SER A 98 -0.04 45.13 -36.89
C SER A 98 0.79 44.19 -37.80
N ARG A 99 0.08 43.74 -38.87
CA ARG A 99 0.53 43.43 -40.25
C ARG A 99 1.34 42.13 -40.45
N ASP A 100 1.30 41.45 -41.58
CA ASP A 100 0.38 41.29 -42.73
C ASP A 100 1.00 40.15 -43.55
N GLU A 101 0.17 39.45 -44.32
CA GLU A 101 0.51 38.81 -45.60
C GLU A 101 1.59 37.68 -45.74
N SER A 102 1.09 36.54 -46.27
CA SER A 102 1.60 35.81 -47.46
C SER A 102 2.05 34.35 -47.29
N ARG A 103 1.27 33.49 -47.97
CA ARG A 103 1.52 32.11 -48.45
C ARG A 103 2.16 32.21 -49.88
N PRO A 104 2.38 31.14 -50.68
CA PRO A 104 2.80 29.72 -50.51
C PRO A 104 3.98 29.30 -51.46
N GLN A 105 4.31 27.99 -51.48
CA GLN A 105 4.69 27.09 -52.61
C GLN A 105 6.02 26.32 -52.41
N ALA A 106 5.97 24.98 -52.30
CA ALA A 106 6.18 23.96 -53.37
C ALA A 106 7.65 23.48 -53.40
N ALA A 107 8.08 22.33 -53.93
CA ALA A 107 7.59 20.98 -54.16
C ALA A 107 8.85 20.15 -54.55
N GLN A 108 8.84 18.85 -54.24
CA GLN A 108 9.48 17.73 -54.97
C GLN A 108 11.01 17.71 -55.30
N HIS A 109 11.73 16.69 -54.84
CA HIS A 109 12.18 15.50 -55.61
C HIS A 109 13.18 14.63 -54.80
N GLY A 110 13.11 13.29 -54.97
CA GLY A 110 14.04 12.29 -54.39
C GLY A 110 15.36 12.17 -55.19
N PRO A 111 16.08 11.01 -55.23
CA PRO A 111 15.81 9.71 -54.61
C PRO A 111 17.02 9.01 -53.93
N ALA A 112 16.72 7.85 -53.32
CA ALA A 112 17.49 6.61 -53.10
C ALA A 112 19.04 6.60 -53.09
N SER A 113 19.61 5.98 -52.05
CA SER A 113 20.79 5.13 -52.15
C SER A 113 20.84 4.09 -51.02
N SER A 114 20.90 2.83 -51.45
CA SER A 114 21.17 1.61 -50.68
C SER A 114 22.67 1.46 -50.44
N VAL A 115 23.10 1.12 -49.21
CA VAL A 115 24.46 0.62 -48.97
C VAL A 115 24.45 -0.48 -47.88
N ASN A 116 24.74 -1.69 -48.35
CA ASN A 116 25.53 -2.80 -47.80
C ASN A 116 25.58 -3.06 -46.28
N GLU A 117 25.14 -4.27 -45.92
CA GLU A 117 25.61 -5.02 -44.75
C GLU A 117 27.03 -5.51 -45.00
N GLU A 118 27.94 -5.18 -44.08
CA GLU A 118 29.29 -5.75 -44.01
C GLU A 118 29.47 -6.34 -42.61
N SER A 119 29.63 -7.66 -42.59
CA SER A 119 29.94 -8.53 -41.47
C SER A 119 31.34 -8.28 -40.90
N LEU A 120 31.53 -8.57 -39.59
CA LEU A 120 32.71 -9.13 -38.87
C LEU A 120 32.67 -8.68 -37.38
N PRO A 121 33.46 -9.25 -36.45
CA PRO A 121 33.64 -10.66 -36.09
C PRO A 121 33.43 -10.91 -34.57
N SER A 122 33.43 -12.19 -34.22
CA SER A 122 33.53 -12.77 -32.88
C SER A 122 34.79 -12.36 -32.11
N LEU A 123 34.64 -12.04 -30.81
CA LEU A 123 35.73 -11.93 -29.84
C LEU A 123 35.39 -12.76 -28.59
N GLU A 124 36.25 -13.75 -28.34
CA GLU A 124 36.38 -14.51 -27.10
C GLU A 124 37.14 -13.72 -26.02
N HIS A 125 37.11 -14.26 -24.79
CA HIS A 125 37.84 -13.94 -23.55
C HIS A 125 37.02 -13.15 -22.52
N THR A 126 36.98 -13.47 -21.22
CA THR A 126 37.74 -14.43 -20.40
C THR A 126 37.00 -14.62 -19.07
N ASP A 127 37.18 -15.80 -18.47
CA ASP A 127 36.70 -16.20 -17.14
C ASP A 127 37.15 -15.26 -16.00
N PHE A 128 36.19 -14.87 -15.15
CA PHE A 128 36.44 -14.47 -13.77
C PHE A 128 35.45 -15.22 -12.86
N ALA A 129 35.96 -16.25 -12.19
CA ALA A 129 35.25 -17.01 -11.18
C ALA A 129 35.18 -16.22 -9.86
N LEU A 130 33.96 -16.04 -9.35
CA LEU A 130 33.68 -15.63 -7.96
C LEU A 130 33.12 -16.85 -7.20
N PRO A 131 33.40 -16.97 -5.89
CA PRO A 131 33.23 -18.22 -5.14
C PRO A 131 31.75 -18.56 -4.90
N GLU A 132 31.33 -19.75 -5.33
CA GLU A 132 30.02 -20.34 -4.99
C GLU A 132 29.98 -20.77 -3.51
N GLU A 133 29.17 -20.09 -2.70
CA GLU A 133 28.61 -20.69 -1.48
C GLU A 133 27.54 -21.72 -1.89
N LYS A 134 27.83 -22.99 -1.61
CA LYS A 134 26.98 -24.13 -1.98
C LYS A 134 25.64 -24.10 -1.24
N PHE A 135 24.57 -23.79 -1.97
CA PHE A 135 23.19 -24.12 -1.58
C PHE A 135 22.86 -25.51 -2.13
N GLU A 136 22.68 -26.51 -1.25
CA GLU A 136 22.17 -27.82 -1.66
C GLU A 136 20.64 -27.78 -1.85
N LEU A 137 20.21 -27.59 -3.10
CA LEU A 137 18.86 -27.85 -3.55
C LEU A 137 18.69 -29.35 -3.76
N LYS A 138 18.15 -30.08 -2.77
CA LYS A 138 17.78 -31.49 -2.91
C LYS A 138 16.29 -31.64 -3.22
N THR A 139 15.98 -32.20 -4.39
CA THR A 139 14.67 -32.75 -4.73
C THR A 139 14.34 -33.90 -3.77
N ALA A 140 13.14 -33.87 -3.17
CA ALA A 140 12.70 -34.88 -2.22
C ALA A 140 12.45 -36.25 -2.92
N PRO A 141 12.82 -37.38 -2.31
CA PRO A 141 12.46 -38.70 -2.83
C PRO A 141 10.96 -39.02 -2.63
N PRO A 142 10.36 -39.88 -3.47
CA PRO A 142 8.97 -40.28 -3.34
C PRO A 142 8.76 -41.11 -2.07
N ALA A 143 7.78 -40.71 -1.24
CA ALA A 143 7.44 -41.39 0.00
C ALA A 143 6.79 -42.77 -0.27
N MET A 144 7.44 -43.81 0.23
CA MET A 144 6.93 -45.18 0.28
C MET A 144 5.78 -45.26 1.31
N ARG A 145 4.59 -45.67 0.86
CA ARG A 145 3.41 -45.89 1.71
C ARG A 145 3.65 -47.03 2.72
N ALA A 146 3.69 -46.70 4.01
CA ALA A 146 3.48 -47.64 5.09
C ALA A 146 2.03 -47.57 5.62
N ARG A 147 1.51 -48.73 6.02
CA ARG A 147 0.11 -48.99 6.40
C ARG A 147 -0.31 -48.35 7.73
N SER A 148 -1.60 -48.01 7.77
CA SER A 148 -2.50 -47.58 8.85
C SER A 148 -2.24 -48.16 10.26
N ALA A 149 -2.33 -47.31 11.30
CA ALA A 149 -3.35 -47.39 12.38
C ALA A 149 -3.04 -46.42 13.54
N ALA A 150 -3.87 -45.36 13.68
CA ALA A 150 -4.30 -44.71 14.92
C ALA A 150 -5.03 -43.41 14.53
N SER A 151 -6.21 -43.15 15.09
CA SER A 151 -6.81 -41.81 15.03
C SER A 151 -5.81 -40.83 15.65
N PRO A 152 -5.30 -39.82 14.92
CA PRO A 152 -4.33 -38.90 15.48
C PRO A 152 -5.02 -38.13 16.61
N LEU A 153 -4.52 -38.32 17.83
CA LEU A 153 -4.77 -37.40 18.94
C LEU A 153 -4.55 -35.99 18.41
N ALA A 154 -5.50 -35.09 18.61
CA ALA A 154 -5.35 -33.70 18.21
C ALA A 154 -4.03 -33.17 18.81
N PRO A 155 -3.13 -32.60 18.00
CA PRO A 155 -1.82 -32.16 18.47
C PRO A 155 -2.00 -31.11 19.58
N ALA A 156 -1.24 -31.26 20.67
CA ALA A 156 -1.26 -30.29 21.75
C ALA A 156 -0.79 -28.91 21.23
N LEU A 157 -1.66 -27.90 21.34
CA LEU A 157 -1.33 -26.51 20.99
C LEU A 157 -0.53 -25.88 22.13
N LEU A 158 0.78 -25.75 21.93
CA LEU A 158 1.68 -25.12 22.89
C LEU A 158 2.08 -23.73 22.38
N PRO A 159 1.95 -22.67 23.20
CA PRO A 159 2.25 -21.32 22.75
C PRO A 159 3.76 -21.14 22.50
N LEU A 160 4.09 -20.48 21.40
CA LEU A 160 5.44 -19.99 21.14
C LEU A 160 5.81 -18.93 22.18
N THR A 161 7.05 -18.97 22.68
CA THR A 161 7.54 -17.86 23.50
C THR A 161 7.68 -16.60 22.63
N PRO A 162 7.49 -15.38 23.18
CA PRO A 162 7.58 -14.15 22.38
C PRO A 162 8.92 -13.99 21.64
N LYS A 163 10.03 -14.40 22.27
CA LYS A 163 11.36 -14.38 21.65
C LYS A 163 11.50 -15.37 20.50
N GLU A 164 10.96 -16.57 20.64
CA GLU A 164 10.95 -17.57 19.55
C GLU A 164 10.04 -17.12 18.41
N GLY A 165 8.87 -16.56 18.72
CA GLY A 165 7.95 -15.99 17.72
C GLY A 165 8.60 -14.87 16.90
N GLN A 166 9.29 -13.92 17.56
CA GLN A 166 10.02 -12.85 16.86
C GLN A 166 11.14 -13.38 15.95
N LYS A 167 11.93 -14.36 16.42
CA LYS A 167 13.00 -14.96 15.60
C LYS A 167 12.46 -15.69 14.38
N LEU A 168 11.42 -16.52 14.55
CA LEU A 168 10.79 -17.23 13.44
C LEU A 168 10.15 -16.25 12.45
N THR A 169 9.51 -15.19 12.96
CA THR A 169 8.97 -14.12 12.12
C THR A 169 10.06 -13.45 11.29
N HIS A 170 11.20 -13.13 11.92
CA HIS A 170 12.33 -12.51 11.23
C HIS A 170 12.88 -13.41 10.10
N GLU A 171 13.08 -14.71 10.36
CA GLU A 171 13.57 -15.64 9.34
C GLU A 171 12.57 -15.84 8.20
N ILE A 172 11.28 -16.00 8.50
CA ILE A 172 10.23 -16.11 7.47
C ILE A 172 10.16 -14.84 6.63
N THR A 173 10.28 -13.66 7.25
CA THR A 173 10.29 -12.37 6.54
C THR A 173 11.50 -12.24 5.62
N LYS A 174 12.68 -12.65 6.10
CA LYS A 174 13.90 -12.65 5.29
C LYS A 174 13.79 -13.61 4.11
N PHE A 175 13.12 -14.74 4.31
CA PHE A 175 12.91 -15.74 3.27
C PHE A 175 11.86 -15.28 2.24
N SER A 176 10.74 -14.68 2.68
CA SER A 176 9.70 -14.14 1.78
C SER A 176 10.21 -13.02 0.88
N ALA A 177 11.22 -12.28 1.32
CA ALA A 177 11.88 -11.25 0.53
C ALA A 177 12.87 -11.79 -0.52
N ARG A 178 13.22 -13.07 -0.48
CA ARG A 178 14.25 -13.69 -1.35
C ARG A 178 13.69 -14.78 -2.26
N ALA A 179 12.64 -15.47 -1.83
CA ALA A 179 12.04 -16.58 -2.55
C ALA A 179 10.66 -16.17 -3.09
N PRO A 180 10.30 -16.62 -4.30
CA PRO A 180 9.06 -16.21 -4.91
C PRO A 180 7.91 -17.12 -4.43
N PHE A 181 7.53 -16.98 -3.15
CA PHE A 181 6.49 -17.81 -2.52
C PHE A 181 5.16 -17.83 -3.27
N PHE A 182 4.87 -16.76 -4.00
CA PHE A 182 3.63 -16.59 -4.75
C PHE A 182 3.72 -17.03 -6.21
N THR A 183 4.90 -17.43 -6.70
CA THR A 183 5.06 -17.87 -8.11
C THR A 183 5.60 -19.29 -8.24
N GLN A 184 6.24 -19.86 -7.22
CA GLN A 184 6.65 -21.26 -7.18
C GLN A 184 5.69 -22.09 -6.32
N ARG A 185 5.19 -23.20 -6.88
CA ARG A 185 4.42 -24.18 -6.13
C ARG A 185 5.35 -25.00 -5.25
N ASP A 186 4.98 -25.14 -3.98
CA ASP A 186 5.50 -26.09 -3.02
C ASP A 186 7.04 -26.12 -2.88
N THR A 187 7.56 -25.27 -1.99
CA THR A 187 9.00 -25.21 -1.70
C THR A 187 9.27 -25.68 -0.27
N SER A 188 10.32 -26.49 -0.09
CA SER A 188 10.82 -26.87 1.23
C SER A 188 12.17 -26.21 1.49
N LEU A 189 12.32 -25.55 2.64
CA LEU A 189 13.56 -24.91 3.06
C LEU A 189 14.00 -25.46 4.41
N LYS A 190 15.30 -25.65 4.59
CA LYS A 190 15.91 -25.92 5.89
C LYS A 190 16.70 -24.70 6.36
N PHE A 191 16.54 -24.33 7.62
CA PHE A 191 17.31 -23.25 8.25
C PHE A 191 17.52 -23.53 9.73
N GLU A 192 18.52 -22.88 10.33
CA GLU A 192 18.82 -23.00 11.75
C GLU A 192 18.66 -21.65 12.44
N THR A 193 17.96 -21.62 13.58
CA THR A 193 17.86 -20.42 14.40
C THR A 193 17.74 -20.77 15.87
N GLY A 194 18.48 -20.04 16.71
CA GLY A 194 18.52 -20.32 18.15
C GLY A 194 19.00 -21.73 18.52
N GLY A 195 19.92 -22.29 17.73
CA GLY A 195 20.47 -23.64 17.95
C GLY A 195 19.52 -24.80 17.61
N LYS A 196 18.42 -24.52 16.89
CA LYS A 196 17.44 -25.52 16.46
C LYS A 196 17.35 -25.53 14.94
N SER A 197 17.22 -26.72 14.36
CA SER A 197 16.97 -26.90 12.92
C SER A 197 15.48 -26.90 12.63
N TYR A 198 15.07 -26.15 11.61
CA TYR A 198 13.70 -26.03 11.14
C TYR A 198 13.61 -26.44 9.67
N VAL A 199 12.52 -27.10 9.31
CA VAL A 199 12.12 -27.38 7.94
C VAL A 199 10.81 -26.64 7.66
N ALA A 200 10.84 -25.63 6.80
CA ALA A 200 9.68 -24.89 6.32
C ALA A 200 9.14 -25.51 5.04
N ASN A 201 7.89 -25.93 5.05
CA ASN A 201 7.16 -26.34 3.84
C ASN A 201 6.19 -25.22 3.48
N VAL A 202 6.39 -24.61 2.32
CA VAL A 202 5.61 -23.49 1.80
C VAL A 202 4.60 -24.03 0.83
N ARG A 203 3.31 -23.74 1.03
CA ARG A 203 2.20 -24.13 0.16
C ARG A 203 1.48 -22.88 -0.34
N HIS A 204 1.38 -22.73 -1.65
CA HIS A 204 0.60 -21.65 -2.27
C HIS A 204 -0.88 -22.05 -2.32
N LEU A 205 -1.74 -21.16 -1.86
CA LEU A 205 -3.19 -21.29 -1.85
C LEU A 205 -3.74 -20.21 -2.79
N PRO A 206 -4.08 -20.56 -4.05
CA PRO A 206 -4.60 -19.57 -4.98
C PRO A 206 -5.93 -18.98 -4.50
N ALA A 207 -6.19 -17.73 -4.87
CA ALA A 207 -7.45 -17.06 -4.58
C ALA A 207 -8.65 -17.92 -4.99
N SER A 208 -9.61 -18.08 -4.08
CA SER A 208 -10.83 -18.87 -4.30
C SER A 208 -11.92 -18.12 -5.08
N SER A 209 -11.75 -16.81 -5.28
CA SER A 209 -12.67 -15.95 -6.00
C SER A 209 -11.91 -14.88 -6.79
N ALA A 210 -12.60 -14.22 -7.72
CA ALA A 210 -11.99 -13.16 -8.54
C ALA A 210 -11.61 -11.88 -7.75
N THR A 211 -12.16 -11.72 -6.55
CA THR A 211 -11.81 -10.65 -5.60
C THR A 211 -10.93 -11.15 -4.45
N GLY A 212 -10.69 -12.46 -4.39
CA GLY A 212 -9.84 -13.09 -3.39
C GLY A 212 -8.36 -12.83 -3.66
N ILE A 213 -7.55 -13.09 -2.64
CA ILE A 213 -6.10 -12.89 -2.69
C ILE A 213 -5.43 -14.24 -2.47
N ASP A 214 -4.32 -14.45 -3.17
CA ASP A 214 -3.48 -15.61 -2.94
C ASP A 214 -2.92 -15.62 -1.52
N GLU A 215 -3.05 -16.76 -0.86
CA GLU A 215 -2.43 -17.01 0.44
C GLU A 215 -1.23 -17.94 0.28
N VAL A 216 -0.31 -17.88 1.23
CA VAL A 216 0.80 -18.81 1.37
C VAL A 216 0.77 -19.33 2.79
N GLU A 217 0.72 -20.65 2.90
CA GLU A 217 0.81 -21.35 4.16
C GLU A 217 2.21 -21.92 4.34
N VAL A 218 2.91 -21.49 5.39
CA VAL A 218 4.22 -22.01 5.78
C VAL A 218 4.04 -22.91 6.99
N THR A 219 4.33 -24.19 6.79
CA THR A 219 4.39 -25.19 7.84
C THR A 219 5.84 -25.40 8.25
N LEU A 220 6.21 -24.86 9.40
CA LEU A 220 7.51 -25.08 10.04
C LEU A 220 7.46 -26.37 10.85
N THR A 221 8.46 -27.23 10.69
CA THR A 221 8.66 -28.42 11.51
C THR A 221 10.04 -28.40 12.16
N THR A 222 10.14 -28.81 13.42
CA THR A 222 11.40 -28.87 14.18
C THR A 222 11.35 -30.04 15.15
N ASP A 223 12.50 -30.63 15.47
CA ASP A 223 12.61 -31.60 16.56
C ASP A 223 12.98 -30.89 17.86
N ARG A 224 12.26 -31.20 18.95
CA ARG A 224 12.60 -30.77 20.30
C ARG A 224 12.55 -32.00 21.20
N ASN A 225 13.72 -32.44 21.67
CA ASN A 225 13.86 -33.57 22.59
C ASN A 225 13.21 -34.86 22.05
N GLY A 226 13.35 -35.15 20.75
CA GLY A 226 12.77 -36.33 20.11
C GLY A 226 11.26 -36.24 19.83
N GLN A 227 10.66 -35.07 20.05
CA GLN A 227 9.29 -34.77 19.65
C GLN A 227 9.30 -33.83 18.45
N GLN A 228 8.49 -34.13 17.44
CA GLN A 228 8.31 -33.25 16.29
C GLN A 228 7.27 -32.18 16.62
N TRP A 229 7.66 -30.93 16.43
CA TRP A 229 6.82 -29.75 16.62
C TRP A 229 6.47 -29.14 15.28
N GLN A 230 5.24 -28.64 15.17
CA GLN A 230 4.75 -27.95 13.98
C GLN A 230 4.26 -26.55 14.34
N THR A 231 4.62 -25.56 13.52
CA THR A 231 4.09 -24.20 13.59
C THR A 231 3.58 -23.82 12.20
N GLN A 232 2.35 -23.34 12.15
CA GLN A 232 1.73 -22.90 10.91
C GLN A 232 1.70 -21.38 10.87
N VAL A 233 2.13 -20.83 9.75
CA VAL A 233 2.12 -19.40 9.48
C VAL A 233 1.35 -19.17 8.20
N ARG A 234 0.37 -18.26 8.23
CA ARG A 234 -0.35 -17.84 7.04
C ARG A 234 0.09 -16.45 6.63
N MET A 235 0.36 -16.32 5.35
CA MET A 235 0.88 -15.11 4.74
C MET A 235 -0.02 -14.76 3.57
N MET A 236 -0.39 -13.49 3.47
CA MET A 236 -1.12 -12.98 2.32
C MET A 236 -0.24 -11.98 1.58
N ARG A 237 -0.31 -11.99 0.24
CA ARG A 237 0.27 -10.90 -0.54
C ARG A 237 -0.62 -9.70 -0.32
N LEU A 238 -0.13 -8.68 0.37
CA LEU A 238 -0.95 -7.51 0.62
C LEU A 238 -1.16 -6.77 -0.71
N ALA A 239 -2.36 -6.89 -1.26
CA ALA A 239 -2.79 -6.16 -2.44
C ALA A 239 -3.08 -4.70 -2.07
N PHE A 240 -3.04 -3.80 -3.06
CA PHE A 240 -3.42 -2.40 -2.83
C PHE A 240 -4.84 -2.25 -2.24
N SER A 241 -5.73 -3.21 -2.52
CA SER A 241 -7.08 -3.27 -1.96
C SER A 241 -7.17 -3.48 -0.44
N HIS A 242 -6.07 -3.80 0.24
CA HIS A 242 -6.04 -3.84 1.71
C HIS A 242 -5.84 -2.46 2.35
N PHE A 243 -5.47 -1.46 1.57
CA PHE A 243 -5.42 -0.08 2.03
C PHE A 243 -6.76 0.59 1.70
N ALA A 244 -7.35 1.23 2.71
CA ALA A 244 -8.41 2.19 2.46
C ALA A 244 -7.87 3.34 1.59
N GLN A 245 -6.61 3.72 1.82
CA GLN A 245 -5.91 4.65 0.95
C GLN A 245 -4.42 4.35 0.86
N PHE A 246 -3.93 4.29 -0.38
CA PHE A 246 -2.52 4.17 -0.71
C PHE A 246 -2.12 5.34 -1.61
N VAL A 247 -1.08 6.08 -1.24
CA VAL A 247 -0.60 7.25 -2.01
C VAL A 247 0.90 7.19 -2.22
N ASP A 248 1.33 7.05 -3.47
CA ASP A 248 2.75 7.08 -3.82
C ASP A 248 3.37 8.47 -3.52
N TYR A 249 2.79 9.52 -4.11
CA TYR A 249 3.22 10.90 -3.88
C TYR A 249 2.05 11.76 -3.43
N TRP A 250 2.12 12.27 -2.21
CA TRP A 250 1.14 13.17 -1.64
C TRP A 250 1.43 14.61 -2.08
N ASP A 251 0.42 15.32 -2.58
CA ASP A 251 0.58 16.72 -2.93
C ASP A 251 0.81 17.55 -1.65
N PRO A 252 1.96 18.22 -1.49
CA PRO A 252 2.27 18.96 -0.28
C PRO A 252 1.33 20.15 -0.02
N HIS A 253 0.54 20.58 -1.01
CA HIS A 253 -0.45 21.65 -0.89
C HIS A 253 -1.84 21.15 -0.45
N VAL A 254 -2.04 19.83 -0.38
CA VAL A 254 -3.29 19.21 0.07
C VAL A 254 -3.09 18.68 1.49
N ALA A 255 -4.07 18.89 2.36
CA ALA A 255 -4.07 18.35 3.71
C ALA A 255 -5.37 17.59 3.98
N ILE A 256 -5.25 16.46 4.67
CA ILE A 256 -6.39 15.68 5.18
C ILE A 256 -6.98 16.46 6.36
N HIS A 257 -8.30 16.63 6.39
CA HIS A 257 -8.99 17.46 7.39
C HIS A 257 -10.16 16.71 8.04
N ASP A 258 -11.42 16.98 7.73
CA ASP A 258 -12.61 16.35 8.36
C ASP A 258 -12.88 14.90 7.86
N ASP A 259 -11.83 14.17 7.52
CA ASP A 259 -11.93 12.86 6.89
C ASP A 259 -11.90 11.75 7.95
N LYS A 260 -12.82 10.79 7.83
CA LYS A 260 -12.81 9.56 8.61
C LYS A 260 -12.39 8.39 7.72
N LEU A 261 -11.20 7.86 7.99
CA LEU A 261 -10.59 6.76 7.23
C LEU A 261 -10.67 5.47 8.05
N ASP A 262 -11.59 4.60 7.67
CA ASP A 262 -11.70 3.24 8.21
C ASP A 262 -10.92 2.25 7.33
N GLY A 263 -9.80 1.76 7.87
CA GLY A 263 -8.88 0.85 7.20
C GLY A 263 -7.43 1.36 7.15
N ARG A 264 -6.56 0.56 6.52
CA ARG A 264 -5.12 0.87 6.49
C ARG A 264 -4.84 2.07 5.59
N PHE A 265 -3.92 2.93 6.03
CA PHE A 265 -3.43 4.05 5.25
C PHE A 265 -1.92 3.91 5.03
N HIS A 266 -1.47 4.12 3.80
CA HIS A 266 -0.04 4.21 3.49
C HIS A 266 0.29 5.32 2.52
N THR A 267 1.42 5.99 2.73
CA THR A 267 2.05 6.80 1.71
C THR A 267 3.56 6.60 1.60
N ASN A 268 4.09 6.62 0.38
CA ASN A 268 5.54 6.59 0.14
C ASN A 268 6.21 7.96 0.38
N SER A 269 5.44 9.02 0.65
CA SER A 269 5.92 10.39 0.84
C SER A 269 5.42 11.00 2.16
N SER A 270 5.90 12.18 2.55
CA SER A 270 5.31 12.92 3.66
C SER A 270 3.93 13.42 3.24
N PHE A 271 2.93 13.27 4.11
CA PHE A 271 1.59 13.81 3.89
C PHE A 271 1.26 14.92 4.88
N SER A 272 0.24 15.70 4.57
CA SER A 272 -0.19 16.81 5.41
C SER A 272 -1.54 16.52 6.07
N ILE A 273 -1.67 16.91 7.34
CA ILE A 273 -2.92 16.91 8.10
C ILE A 273 -3.26 18.33 8.54
N SER A 274 -4.55 18.62 8.67
CA SER A 274 -5.08 19.88 9.19
C SER A 274 -6.01 19.60 10.36
N SER A 275 -6.02 20.47 11.36
CA SER A 275 -6.98 20.43 12.46
C SER A 275 -7.76 21.74 12.61
N SER A 276 -7.98 22.41 11.47
CA SER A 276 -8.61 23.72 11.41
C SER A 276 -10.01 23.70 12.01
N LYS A 277 -10.40 24.82 12.64
CA LYS A 277 -11.76 25.04 13.16
C LYS A 277 -12.25 23.98 14.17
N GLY A 278 -11.32 23.32 14.87
CA GLY A 278 -11.66 22.30 15.89
C GLY A 278 -12.08 20.96 15.31
N VAL A 279 -11.90 20.77 14.01
CA VAL A 279 -12.21 19.54 13.26
C VAL A 279 -10.90 18.89 12.86
N ARG A 280 -10.82 17.57 12.90
CA ARG A 280 -9.58 16.80 12.70
C ARG A 280 -9.87 15.50 11.94
N PRO A 281 -8.85 14.91 11.29
CA PRO A 281 -9.03 13.62 10.65
C PRO A 281 -9.04 12.50 11.68
N GLU A 282 -9.73 11.41 11.34
CA GLU A 282 -9.81 10.20 12.15
C GLU A 282 -9.35 9.00 11.33
N PHE A 283 -8.16 8.49 11.62
CA PHE A 283 -7.64 7.24 11.07
C PHE A 283 -7.92 6.11 12.05
N GLN A 284 -8.88 5.26 11.70
CA GLN A 284 -9.28 4.13 12.55
C GLN A 284 -8.36 2.92 12.37
N GLY A 285 -7.77 2.78 11.17
CA GLY A 285 -6.77 1.75 10.89
C GLY A 285 -5.32 2.21 11.06
N LYS A 286 -4.40 1.26 10.88
CA LYS A 286 -2.95 1.51 10.98
C LYS A 286 -2.51 2.47 9.87
N VAL A 287 -1.81 3.53 10.27
CA VAL A 287 -1.20 4.52 9.38
C VAL A 287 0.29 4.26 9.28
N THR A 288 0.79 4.24 8.05
CA THR A 288 2.21 4.04 7.74
C THR A 288 2.68 5.09 6.73
N THR A 289 3.89 5.61 6.87
CA THR A 289 4.53 6.44 5.84
C THR A 289 6.00 6.08 5.71
N ALA A 290 6.51 6.06 4.48
CA ALA A 290 7.95 5.90 4.24
C ALA A 290 8.75 7.15 4.61
N ALA A 291 8.11 8.30 4.71
CA ALA A 291 8.72 9.50 5.24
C ALA A 291 8.88 9.42 6.76
N PHE A 292 9.83 10.19 7.29
CA PHE A 292 10.07 10.28 8.75
C PHE A 292 9.19 11.34 9.43
N ASP A 293 8.43 12.11 8.66
CA ASP A 293 7.64 13.25 9.12
C ASP A 293 6.20 13.25 8.55
N ILE A 294 5.31 13.92 9.29
CA ILE A 294 3.97 14.30 8.86
C ILE A 294 3.89 15.81 9.00
N ARG A 295 3.38 16.48 7.97
CA ARG A 295 3.26 17.94 7.96
C ARG A 295 1.95 18.33 8.62
N GLN A 296 2.01 19.25 9.58
CA GLN A 296 0.82 19.94 10.02
C GLN A 296 0.65 21.21 9.17
N ALA A 297 -0.50 21.35 8.53
CA ALA A 297 -0.84 22.52 7.72
C ALA A 297 -0.92 23.80 8.57
N GLU A 298 -1.16 23.65 9.89
CA GLU A 298 -1.35 24.75 10.83
C GLU A 298 -0.30 24.70 11.96
N ARG A 299 0.07 25.87 12.48
CA ARG A 299 1.10 26.02 13.54
C ARG A 299 0.56 25.89 14.98
N TRP A 300 -0.73 25.59 15.17
CA TRP A 300 -1.43 25.70 16.47
C TRP A 300 -2.13 24.41 16.89
N GLY A 301 -1.93 24.05 18.16
CA GLY A 301 -2.61 22.95 18.83
C GLY A 301 -2.00 21.59 18.48
N VAL A 302 -1.26 20.99 19.42
CA VAL A 302 -0.83 19.60 19.31
C VAL A 302 -2.09 18.74 19.33
N ALA A 303 -2.68 18.47 18.17
CA ALA A 303 -3.67 17.43 18.06
C ALA A 303 -3.01 16.15 18.62
N ASN A 304 -3.65 15.54 19.60
CA ASN A 304 -3.13 14.34 20.22
C ASN A 304 -3.07 13.25 19.15
N ASP A 305 -1.86 12.80 18.81
CA ASP A 305 -1.66 11.77 17.78
C ASP A 305 -2.54 10.53 18.01
N LYS A 306 -2.92 10.22 19.25
CA LYS A 306 -3.82 9.10 19.57
C LYS A 306 -5.29 9.33 19.16
N GLU A 307 -5.73 10.58 19.07
CA GLU A 307 -7.09 10.94 18.65
C GLU A 307 -7.20 10.91 17.12
N ILE A 308 -6.12 11.30 16.43
CA ILE A 308 -6.02 11.23 14.97
C ILE A 308 -5.72 9.80 14.50
N PHE A 309 -4.70 9.16 15.07
CA PHE A 309 -4.19 7.85 14.65
C PHE A 309 -4.60 6.75 15.63
N GLN A 310 -5.87 6.42 15.66
CA GLN A 310 -6.44 5.43 16.59
C GLN A 310 -5.88 4.02 16.34
N GLY A 311 -5.68 3.65 15.07
CA GLY A 311 -5.01 2.41 14.67
C GLY A 311 -3.48 2.45 14.76
N GLY A 312 -2.91 3.57 15.23
CA GLY A 312 -1.49 3.80 15.42
C GLY A 312 -0.77 4.34 14.17
N LEU A 313 0.35 5.01 14.39
CA LEU A 313 1.21 5.60 13.36
C LEU A 313 2.58 4.91 13.32
N GLU A 314 3.14 4.76 12.13
CA GLU A 314 4.53 4.34 11.89
C GLU A 314 5.15 5.18 10.77
N THR A 315 6.18 5.95 11.11
CA THR A 315 6.98 6.73 10.16
C THR A 315 8.29 5.99 9.84
N GLY A 316 8.90 6.29 8.70
CA GLY A 316 10.08 5.58 8.22
C GLY A 316 9.81 4.11 7.87
N ALA A 317 8.56 3.78 7.56
CA ALA A 317 8.18 2.46 7.07
C ALA A 317 8.86 2.18 5.72
N ARG A 318 8.89 0.91 5.30
CA ARG A 318 9.43 0.57 3.98
C ARG A 318 8.52 1.12 2.88
N GLU A 319 9.12 1.83 1.93
CA GLU A 319 8.46 2.27 0.69
C GLU A 319 7.87 1.06 -0.06
N ILE A 320 6.60 1.18 -0.44
CA ILE A 320 5.91 0.21 -1.27
C ILE A 320 6.13 0.61 -2.73
N ARG A 321 7.07 -0.06 -3.38
CA ARG A 321 7.40 0.23 -4.77
C ARG A 321 6.18 0.08 -5.67
N MET A 322 5.90 1.12 -6.43
CA MET A 322 4.89 1.05 -7.48
C MET A 322 5.31 0.05 -8.56
N PRO A 323 4.37 -0.70 -9.14
CA PRO A 323 4.65 -1.46 -10.35
C PRO A 323 5.26 -0.51 -11.39
N GLY A 324 6.33 -0.94 -12.06
CA GLY A 324 6.85 -0.20 -13.22
C GLY A 324 5.75 0.02 -14.26
N LYS A 325 5.96 0.93 -15.24
CA LYS A 325 4.99 1.30 -16.30
C LYS A 325 4.45 0.07 -17.05
N SER A 326 3.48 -0.61 -16.48
CA SER A 326 2.88 -1.80 -17.06
C SER A 326 1.62 -1.38 -17.79
N ASN A 327 1.71 -1.38 -19.12
CA ASN A 327 0.53 -1.25 -19.96
C ASN A 327 -0.42 -2.46 -19.80
N ALA A 328 -0.02 -3.53 -19.10
CA ALA A 328 -0.80 -4.76 -18.99
C ALA A 328 -2.18 -4.54 -18.36
N LEU A 329 -2.32 -3.58 -17.43
CA LEU A 329 -3.62 -3.26 -16.83
C LEU A 329 -4.63 -2.76 -17.87
N PHE A 330 -4.17 -1.98 -18.85
CA PHE A 330 -5.01 -1.39 -19.91
C PHE A 330 -5.05 -2.25 -21.19
N GLN A 331 -4.34 -3.39 -21.21
CA GLN A 331 -4.42 -4.34 -22.32
C GLN A 331 -5.72 -5.14 -22.22
N THR A 332 -6.74 -4.71 -22.95
CA THR A 332 -8.01 -5.44 -23.06
C THR A 332 -8.09 -6.32 -24.31
N ALA A 333 -7.04 -6.32 -25.14
CA ALA A 333 -6.96 -7.15 -26.33
C ALA A 333 -6.95 -8.64 -25.92
N GLY A 334 -7.93 -9.40 -26.41
CA GLY A 334 -8.10 -10.83 -26.07
C GLY A 334 -9.16 -11.15 -25.02
N LEU A 335 -9.72 -10.14 -24.32
CA LEU A 335 -10.90 -10.36 -23.48
C LEU A 335 -12.15 -10.58 -24.35
N ALA A 336 -12.92 -11.61 -24.04
CA ALA A 336 -14.18 -11.89 -24.70
C ALA A 336 -15.21 -10.78 -24.45
N ASP A 337 -16.07 -10.49 -25.44
CA ASP A 337 -17.12 -9.45 -25.32
C ASP A 337 -18.23 -9.82 -24.31
N SER A 338 -18.24 -11.07 -23.84
CA SER A 338 -19.06 -11.53 -22.72
C SER A 338 -18.54 -11.05 -21.35
N LEU A 339 -17.28 -10.61 -21.28
CA LEU A 339 -16.57 -10.16 -20.09
C LEU A 339 -16.12 -8.70 -20.15
N CYS A 340 -16.19 -8.09 -21.33
CA CYS A 340 -15.72 -6.74 -21.58
C CYS A 340 -16.67 -5.97 -22.49
N HIS A 341 -16.88 -4.70 -22.21
CA HIS A 341 -17.51 -3.74 -23.11
C HIS A 341 -16.55 -2.57 -23.35
N ARG A 342 -16.23 -2.32 -24.62
CA ARG A 342 -15.24 -1.31 -25.03
C ARG A 342 -15.92 -0.08 -25.57
N PHE A 343 -15.45 1.08 -25.14
CA PHE A 343 -15.89 2.40 -25.58
C PHE A 343 -14.73 3.11 -26.25
N GLU A 344 -14.78 3.28 -27.57
CA GLU A 344 -13.72 3.98 -28.32
C GLU A 344 -13.83 5.51 -28.17
N GLU A 345 -15.00 5.99 -27.80
CA GLU A 345 -15.33 7.40 -27.66
C GLU A 345 -15.83 7.73 -26.25
N GLU A 346 -16.08 9.02 -26.03
CA GLU A 346 -16.73 9.49 -24.82
C GLU A 346 -18.11 8.83 -24.63
N ALA A 347 -18.36 8.36 -23.41
CA ALA A 347 -19.58 7.64 -23.07
C ALA A 347 -20.09 8.01 -21.68
N TRP A 348 -21.42 8.07 -21.54
CA TRP A 348 -22.13 8.26 -20.28
C TRP A 348 -22.77 6.96 -19.86
N ILE A 349 -22.26 6.38 -18.78
CA ILE A 349 -22.65 5.08 -18.24
C ILE A 349 -23.46 5.32 -16.96
N THR A 350 -24.63 4.70 -16.88
CA THR A 350 -25.49 4.73 -15.69
C THR A 350 -25.75 3.32 -15.22
N PHE A 351 -25.38 3.01 -13.98
CA PHE A 351 -25.64 1.74 -13.34
C PHE A 351 -27.05 1.73 -12.72
N HIS A 352 -27.73 0.59 -12.82
CA HIS A 352 -29.09 0.40 -12.33
C HIS A 352 -29.15 -0.66 -11.25
N ARG A 353 -30.04 -0.45 -10.28
CA ARG A 353 -30.27 -1.36 -9.14
C ARG A 353 -30.67 -2.78 -9.56
N ASP A 354 -31.19 -2.97 -10.77
CA ASP A 354 -31.58 -4.28 -11.31
C ASP A 354 -30.40 -5.11 -11.85
N GLY A 355 -29.16 -4.63 -11.69
CA GLY A 355 -27.96 -5.28 -12.20
C GLY A 355 -27.72 -5.04 -13.69
N SER A 356 -28.37 -4.03 -14.28
CA SER A 356 -28.06 -3.55 -15.62
C SER A 356 -27.24 -2.26 -15.61
N TYR A 357 -26.67 -1.93 -16.76
CA TYR A 357 -26.14 -0.60 -17.03
C TYR A 357 -26.67 -0.11 -18.37
N SER A 358 -26.94 1.19 -18.45
CA SER A 358 -27.22 1.87 -19.70
C SER A 358 -26.06 2.77 -20.09
N TRP A 359 -25.91 3.02 -21.39
CA TRP A 359 -24.93 3.97 -21.87
C TRP A 359 -25.43 4.77 -23.07
N ARG A 360 -24.82 5.94 -23.24
CA ARG A 360 -24.90 6.75 -24.45
C ARG A 360 -23.48 7.12 -24.86
N SER A 361 -23.14 6.94 -26.13
CA SER A 361 -21.82 7.33 -26.67
C SER A 361 -21.94 8.64 -27.42
N ALA A 362 -20.85 9.40 -27.54
CA ALA A 362 -20.84 10.65 -28.30
C ALA A 362 -21.29 10.46 -29.76
N ALA A 363 -20.86 9.39 -30.45
CA ALA A 363 -21.34 9.06 -31.80
C ALA A 363 -22.79 8.56 -31.89
N GLN A 364 -23.41 8.13 -30.78
CA GLN A 364 -24.74 7.50 -30.80
C GLN A 364 -25.66 8.12 -29.76
N ALA A 365 -26.61 8.94 -30.24
CA ALA A 365 -27.55 9.64 -29.37
C ALA A 365 -28.52 8.70 -28.63
N GLN A 366 -28.81 7.51 -29.18
CA GLN A 366 -29.73 6.57 -28.56
C GLN A 366 -29.08 5.86 -27.37
N THR A 367 -29.79 5.85 -26.24
CA THR A 367 -29.37 5.11 -25.06
C THR A 367 -29.53 3.61 -25.31
N GLN A 368 -28.47 2.87 -25.01
CA GLN A 368 -28.44 1.41 -25.05
C GLN A 368 -28.34 0.87 -23.63
N ALA A 369 -28.75 -0.37 -23.41
CA ALA A 369 -28.71 -1.00 -22.10
C ALA A 369 -28.36 -2.48 -22.19
N ARG A 370 -27.67 -2.99 -21.17
CA ARG A 370 -27.23 -4.38 -21.07
C ARG A 370 -27.23 -4.81 -19.61
N LYS A 371 -27.59 -6.07 -19.35
CA LYS A 371 -27.41 -6.68 -18.03
C LYS A 371 -25.94 -7.01 -17.77
N LEU A 372 -25.47 -6.70 -16.56
CA LEU A 372 -24.18 -7.16 -16.08
C LEU A 372 -24.23 -8.68 -15.91
N PRO A 373 -23.19 -9.42 -16.33
CA PRO A 373 -23.09 -10.83 -16.03
C PRO A 373 -22.78 -11.03 -14.54
N ARG A 374 -22.98 -12.26 -14.03
CA ARG A 374 -22.65 -12.60 -12.63
C ARG A 374 -21.14 -12.61 -12.35
N GLN A 375 -20.34 -12.88 -13.37
CA GLN A 375 -18.88 -12.83 -13.32
C GLN A 375 -18.40 -11.38 -13.41
N PRO A 376 -17.20 -11.05 -12.90
CA PRO A 376 -16.63 -9.70 -13.02
C PRO A 376 -16.65 -9.19 -14.46
N PHE A 377 -17.07 -7.95 -14.64
CA PHE A 377 -17.25 -7.33 -15.95
C PHE A 377 -16.41 -6.07 -16.09
N LEU A 378 -15.80 -5.90 -17.26
CA LEU A 378 -14.92 -4.78 -17.57
C LEU A 378 -15.61 -3.77 -18.48
N LEU A 379 -15.69 -2.51 -18.07
CA LEU A 379 -16.03 -1.38 -18.93
C LEU A 379 -14.75 -0.64 -19.27
N ALA A 380 -14.31 -0.72 -20.52
CA ALA A 380 -13.00 -0.22 -20.94
C ALA A 380 -13.11 0.93 -21.92
N GLY A 381 -12.60 2.10 -21.54
CA GLY A 381 -12.41 3.24 -22.41
C GLY A 381 -11.12 3.10 -23.21
N GLY A 382 -11.20 3.33 -24.52
CA GLY A 382 -10.05 3.42 -25.40
C GLY A 382 -9.13 4.60 -25.04
N LYS A 383 -8.02 4.72 -25.78
CA LYS A 383 -6.94 5.69 -25.49
C LYS A 383 -7.41 7.14 -25.31
N ASN A 384 -8.50 7.52 -25.99
CA ASN A 384 -9.01 8.89 -26.01
C ASN A 384 -10.43 9.02 -25.40
N ALA A 385 -10.99 7.94 -24.85
CA ALA A 385 -12.35 7.90 -24.33
C ALA A 385 -12.42 8.47 -22.91
N THR A 386 -13.30 9.43 -22.71
CA THR A 386 -13.74 9.87 -21.37
C THR A 386 -14.92 9.00 -20.96
N LEU A 387 -14.87 8.35 -19.81
CA LEU A 387 -16.01 7.59 -19.29
C LEU A 387 -16.67 8.36 -18.16
N HIS A 388 -17.91 8.75 -18.37
CA HIS A 388 -18.77 9.34 -17.35
C HIS A 388 -19.55 8.21 -16.65
N VAL A 389 -19.58 8.21 -15.34
CA VAL A 389 -20.19 7.15 -14.52
C VAL A 389 -21.07 7.73 -13.42
N GLN A 390 -22.21 7.06 -13.17
CA GLN A 390 -23.15 7.38 -12.10
C GLN A 390 -24.08 6.19 -11.82
N GLY A 391 -24.83 6.24 -10.71
CA GLY A 391 -25.98 5.37 -10.44
C GLY A 391 -25.71 4.30 -9.37
N VAL A 392 -26.45 3.19 -9.47
CA VAL A 392 -26.48 2.13 -8.45
C VAL A 392 -25.81 0.86 -8.97
N VAL A 393 -24.68 0.49 -8.39
CA VAL A 393 -23.90 -0.71 -8.76
C VAL A 393 -24.48 -1.95 -8.10
N CYS A 394 -24.91 -2.92 -8.91
CA CYS A 394 -25.32 -4.25 -8.48
C CYS A 394 -24.53 -5.30 -9.30
N GLY A 395 -23.56 -5.96 -8.67
CA GLY A 395 -22.59 -6.86 -9.28
C GLY A 395 -21.15 -6.36 -9.22
N LYS A 396 -20.25 -7.07 -9.93
CA LYS A 396 -18.79 -6.82 -9.91
C LYS A 396 -18.34 -6.16 -11.19
N VAL A 397 -17.98 -4.88 -11.13
CA VAL A 397 -17.60 -4.09 -12.31
C VAL A 397 -16.27 -3.39 -12.09
N LEU A 398 -15.41 -3.46 -13.09
CA LEU A 398 -14.22 -2.63 -13.21
C LEU A 398 -14.43 -1.65 -14.36
N VAL A 399 -14.40 -0.34 -14.07
CA VAL A 399 -14.37 0.71 -15.10
C VAL A 399 -12.94 1.17 -15.24
N GLN A 400 -12.43 1.17 -16.47
CA GLN A 400 -11.11 1.68 -16.74
C GLN A 400 -11.05 2.61 -17.93
N SER A 401 -10.15 3.59 -17.88
CA SER A 401 -9.85 4.47 -19.02
C SER A 401 -8.38 4.90 -19.01
N GLU A 402 -7.76 4.96 -20.18
CA GLU A 402 -6.43 5.54 -20.32
C GLU A 402 -6.43 7.08 -20.28
N LYS A 403 -7.59 7.73 -20.48
CA LYS A 403 -7.69 9.19 -20.56
C LYS A 403 -8.30 9.81 -19.32
N ARG A 404 -9.55 9.47 -19.01
CA ARG A 404 -10.29 10.11 -17.91
C ARG A 404 -11.53 9.30 -17.53
N ILE A 405 -11.80 9.23 -16.24
CA ILE A 405 -13.10 8.83 -15.70
C ILE A 405 -13.70 10.04 -14.98
N VAL A 406 -14.98 10.33 -15.21
CA VAL A 406 -15.71 11.42 -14.57
C VAL A 406 -16.89 10.82 -13.81
N ILE A 407 -17.01 11.18 -12.53
CA ILE A 407 -18.17 10.80 -11.70
C ILE A 407 -19.17 11.94 -11.80
N ASP A 408 -20.28 11.71 -12.51
CA ASP A 408 -21.27 12.74 -12.84
C ASP A 408 -22.30 12.94 -11.73
N ASP A 409 -22.56 11.90 -10.94
CA ASP A 409 -23.50 11.86 -9.82
C ASP A 409 -23.12 10.70 -8.89
N ASP A 410 -23.88 10.48 -7.83
CA ASP A 410 -23.67 9.43 -6.83
C ASP A 410 -23.37 8.05 -7.45
N LEU A 411 -22.40 7.34 -6.87
CA LEU A 411 -22.03 5.96 -7.23
C LEU A 411 -22.16 5.07 -6.00
N ILE A 412 -23.35 4.51 -5.81
CA ILE A 412 -23.70 3.75 -4.61
C ILE A 412 -23.86 2.26 -4.91
N TYR A 413 -23.57 1.40 -3.93
CA TYR A 413 -23.87 -0.03 -4.05
C TYR A 413 -25.35 -0.31 -3.83
N ALA A 414 -25.92 -1.25 -4.57
CA ALA A 414 -27.28 -1.74 -4.33
C ALA A 414 -27.36 -2.46 -2.98
N ARG A 415 -26.29 -3.20 -2.63
CA ARG A 415 -26.05 -3.78 -1.31
C ARG A 415 -24.71 -3.26 -0.78
N ALA A 416 -24.75 -2.22 0.02
CA ALA A 416 -23.57 -1.65 0.65
C ALA A 416 -22.86 -2.70 1.53
N PRO A 417 -21.54 -2.95 1.37
CA PRO A 417 -20.82 -3.90 2.19
C PRO A 417 -20.82 -3.55 3.69
N GLU A 418 -21.00 -2.27 4.06
CA GLU A 418 -21.13 -1.87 5.48
C GLU A 418 -22.40 -2.44 6.13
N ASP A 419 -23.49 -2.54 5.36
CA ASP A 419 -24.78 -3.04 5.83
C ASP A 419 -24.95 -4.54 5.60
N PHE A 420 -24.26 -5.10 4.59
CA PHE A 420 -24.40 -6.48 4.13
C PHE A 420 -23.04 -7.15 4.00
N SER A 421 -22.64 -7.91 5.02
CA SER A 421 -21.34 -8.62 5.04
C SER A 421 -21.18 -9.69 3.95
N ASP A 422 -22.29 -10.16 3.36
CA ASP A 422 -22.33 -11.10 2.23
C ASP A 422 -22.48 -10.39 0.88
N SER A 423 -22.37 -9.06 0.83
CA SER A 423 -22.44 -8.33 -0.42
C SER A 423 -21.26 -8.69 -1.33
N GLU A 424 -21.60 -8.96 -2.58
CA GLU A 424 -20.65 -9.24 -3.66
C GLU A 424 -20.58 -8.07 -4.65
N ASP A 425 -21.30 -6.97 -4.36
CA ASP A 425 -21.27 -5.75 -5.18
C ASP A 425 -19.91 -5.08 -5.05
N TYR A 426 -19.29 -4.76 -6.19
CA TYR A 426 -17.96 -4.18 -6.22
C TYR A 426 -17.79 -3.29 -7.44
N LEU A 427 -17.25 -2.09 -7.22
CA LEU A 427 -16.89 -1.14 -8.26
C LEU A 427 -15.41 -0.81 -8.12
N GLY A 428 -14.63 -1.09 -9.17
CA GLY A 428 -13.30 -0.54 -9.33
C GLY A 428 -13.31 0.57 -10.36
N LEU A 429 -12.65 1.70 -10.07
CA LEU A 429 -12.36 2.74 -11.05
C LEU A 429 -10.84 2.83 -11.23
N VAL A 430 -10.35 2.60 -12.45
CA VAL A 430 -8.91 2.62 -12.76
C VAL A 430 -8.66 3.55 -13.93
N CYS A 431 -7.99 4.67 -13.68
CA CYS A 431 -7.61 5.58 -14.74
C CYS A 431 -6.10 5.79 -14.78
N ARG A 432 -5.53 5.80 -16.00
CA ARG A 432 -4.11 6.10 -16.20
C ARG A 432 -3.75 7.55 -15.88
N LYS A 433 -4.69 8.46 -16.10
CA LYS A 433 -4.51 9.90 -15.87
C LYS A 433 -5.35 10.35 -14.68
N ASN A 434 -6.62 10.68 -14.92
CA ASN A 434 -7.45 11.37 -13.94
C ASN A 434 -8.79 10.67 -13.74
N ILE A 435 -9.15 10.46 -12.47
CA ILE A 435 -10.53 10.27 -12.04
C ILE A 435 -10.95 11.59 -11.39
N SER A 436 -12.09 12.15 -11.78
CA SER A 436 -12.55 13.43 -11.25
C SER A 436 -14.05 13.41 -10.99
N ILE A 437 -14.48 14.08 -9.93
CA ILE A 437 -15.89 14.44 -9.75
C ILE A 437 -16.24 15.54 -10.74
N ALA A 438 -17.41 15.44 -11.38
CA ALA A 438 -17.92 16.47 -12.28
C ALA A 438 -18.13 17.79 -11.52
N PRO A 439 -18.10 18.95 -12.20
CA PRO A 439 -18.20 20.21 -11.50
C PRO A 439 -19.62 20.41 -10.92
N PRO A 440 -19.82 21.31 -9.92
CA PRO A 440 -21.10 21.47 -9.22
C PRO A 440 -22.30 21.80 -10.11
N GLN A 441 -22.08 22.28 -11.33
CA GLN A 441 -23.14 22.49 -12.33
C GLN A 441 -23.75 21.16 -12.84
N VAL A 442 -23.04 20.05 -12.66
CA VAL A 442 -23.45 18.69 -13.03
C VAL A 442 -23.94 17.93 -11.80
N THR A 443 -23.14 17.88 -10.74
CA THR A 443 -23.44 17.11 -9.51
C THR A 443 -24.46 17.80 -8.60
N GLY A 444 -24.74 19.08 -8.83
CA GLY A 444 -25.45 19.93 -7.86
C GLY A 444 -24.55 20.36 -6.69
N PRO A 445 -25.07 21.18 -5.76
CA PRO A 445 -24.34 21.61 -4.58
C PRO A 445 -24.30 20.50 -3.51
N GLY A 446 -23.15 20.32 -2.87
CA GLY A 446 -22.94 19.36 -1.78
C GLY A 446 -21.93 18.29 -2.13
N ASP A 447 -21.70 17.38 -1.18
CA ASP A 447 -20.84 16.22 -1.36
C ASP A 447 -21.63 15.09 -2.05
N LEU A 448 -20.96 14.33 -2.92
CA LEU A 448 -21.50 13.08 -3.44
C LEU A 448 -21.67 12.07 -2.29
N ARG A 449 -22.66 11.18 -2.41
CA ARG A 449 -22.98 10.18 -1.38
C ARG A 449 -22.22 8.88 -1.50
#